data_AF-A0A7S1EMB7-F1
#
_entry.id   AF-A0A7S1EMB7-F1
#
_cell.length_a   1.000
_cell.length_b   1.000
_cell.length_c   1.000
_cell.angle_alpha   90.00
_cell.angle_beta   90.00
_cell.angle_gamma   90.00
#
_symmetry.space_group_name_H-M   'P 1'
#
loop_
_entity.id
_entity.type
_entity.pdbx_description
1 polymer ?
#
loop_
_entity_poly.entity_id
_entity_poly.type
_entity_poly.pdbx_seq_one_letter_code
_entity_poly.pdbx_strand_id
1 'polypeptide(L)'
;RQSRLVRGDGEGLKIYTVNHHLAGKERLDMEIVYGANPRDAPEFKVPEDHEDWIMPGKDKWFSARVPQAEDGCFLENFYDENPDADLVPVSDHSNAGKVCWWHMADGKVLGVHDGLLVEYDSETLAPLGIVLDQSELEGKEIVLADEGNIAMTYWECEDAEDGVQTNVIHPNDDGSYYRRFQRNKLRRTQE
;
A
#
# COMPACT_ATOMS: atom_id res chain seq x y z
N ARG A 1 11.81 2.44 -20.68
CA ARG A 1 12.47 3.68 -20.18
C ARG A 1 11.36 4.62 -19.75
N GLN A 2 11.42 5.15 -18.53
CA GLN A 2 10.50 6.20 -18.07
C GLN A 2 11.33 7.42 -17.70
N SER A 3 10.92 8.58 -18.17
CA SER A 3 11.55 9.85 -17.82
C SER A 3 10.46 10.81 -17.36
N ARG A 4 10.77 11.56 -16.32
CA ARG A 4 9.91 12.64 -15.82
C ARG A 4 10.56 13.97 -16.18
N LEU A 5 9.74 14.95 -16.54
CA LEU A 5 10.15 16.33 -16.76
C LEU A 5 9.44 17.19 -15.73
N VAL A 6 10.18 18.06 -15.06
CA VAL A 6 9.63 19.08 -14.17
C VAL A 6 9.90 20.43 -14.83
N ARG A 7 8.85 21.23 -15.04
CA ARG A 7 8.94 22.61 -15.53
C ARG A 7 8.28 23.52 -14.52
N GLY A 8 8.86 24.68 -14.24
CA GLY A 8 8.25 25.64 -13.33
C GLY A 8 8.71 27.05 -13.55
N ASP A 9 7.96 27.96 -12.96
CA ASP A 9 8.18 29.40 -12.95
C ASP A 9 7.70 29.98 -11.60
N GLY A 10 7.48 31.30 -11.54
CA GLY A 10 7.02 31.97 -10.33
C GLY A 10 5.56 31.67 -9.95
N GLU A 11 4.78 31.07 -10.85
CA GLU A 11 3.37 30.74 -10.62
C GLU A 11 3.21 29.28 -10.17
N GLY A 12 4.17 28.40 -10.46
CA GLY A 12 4.06 27.01 -10.07
C GLY A 12 5.04 26.03 -10.71
N LEU A 13 4.70 24.75 -10.60
CA LEU A 13 5.42 23.61 -11.18
C LEU A 13 4.46 22.72 -11.95
N LYS A 14 4.95 22.10 -13.03
CA LYS A 14 4.27 21.10 -13.83
C LYS A 14 5.15 19.88 -13.97
N ILE A 15 4.60 18.71 -13.65
CA ILE A 15 5.27 17.42 -13.70
C ILE A 15 4.71 16.62 -14.87
N TYR A 16 5.58 16.15 -15.75
CA TYR A 16 5.21 15.40 -16.94
C TYR A 16 5.87 14.01 -16.96
N THR A 17 5.16 13.04 -17.53
CA THR A 17 5.73 11.76 -17.99
C THR A 17 6.05 11.82 -19.47
N VAL A 18 7.25 11.40 -19.85
CA VAL A 18 7.65 11.20 -21.25
C VAL A 18 7.37 9.76 -21.65
N ASN A 19 6.46 9.57 -22.61
CA ASN A 19 6.20 8.27 -23.20
C ASN A 19 7.17 8.00 -24.36
N HIS A 20 8.26 7.30 -24.06
CA HIS A 20 9.29 6.92 -25.02
C HIS A 20 8.80 5.96 -26.13
N HIS A 21 7.69 5.26 -25.93
CA HIS A 21 7.10 4.38 -26.94
C HIS A 21 6.24 5.15 -27.96
N LEU A 22 5.80 6.36 -27.62
CA LEU A 22 5.06 7.27 -28.49
C LEU A 22 5.94 8.46 -28.87
N ALA A 23 7.15 8.18 -29.36
CA ALA A 23 8.10 9.19 -29.84
C ALA A 23 8.41 10.31 -28.82
N GLY A 24 8.35 10.00 -27.51
CA GLY A 24 8.63 10.97 -26.46
C GLY A 24 7.44 11.90 -26.14
N LYS A 25 6.21 11.54 -26.53
CA LYS A 25 5.02 12.32 -26.20
C LYS A 25 4.93 12.57 -24.70
N GLU A 26 4.76 13.83 -24.34
CA GLU A 26 4.61 14.27 -22.95
C GLU A 26 3.15 14.15 -22.51
N ARG A 27 2.96 13.68 -21.28
CA ARG A 27 1.68 13.69 -20.57
C ARG A 27 1.87 14.50 -19.29
N LEU A 28 1.10 15.56 -19.10
CA LEU A 28 1.04 16.27 -17.81
C LEU A 28 0.43 15.31 -16.78
N ASP A 29 1.09 15.13 -15.65
CA ASP A 29 0.61 14.30 -14.54
C ASP A 29 0.10 15.14 -13.38
N MET A 30 0.71 16.32 -13.16
CA MET A 30 0.37 17.19 -12.04
C MET A 30 0.81 18.62 -12.30
N GLU A 31 0.03 19.57 -11.83
CA GLU A 31 0.35 20.98 -11.73
C GLU A 31 0.26 21.42 -10.27
N ILE A 32 1.28 22.12 -9.78
CA ILE A 32 1.34 22.71 -8.45
C ILE A 32 1.30 24.22 -8.66
N VAL A 33 0.28 24.88 -8.16
CA VAL A 33 0.10 26.33 -8.29
C VAL A 33 0.45 26.98 -6.95
N TYR A 34 1.39 27.92 -6.97
CA TYR A 34 1.73 28.67 -5.78
C TYR A 34 0.65 29.70 -5.47
N GLY A 35 0.32 29.87 -4.18
CA GLY A 35 -0.62 30.89 -3.77
C GLY A 35 -0.05 32.29 -3.97
N ALA A 36 -0.94 33.28 -4.06
CA ALA A 36 -0.55 34.68 -4.25
C ALA A 36 0.30 35.21 -3.08
N ASN A 37 0.13 34.63 -1.88
CA ASN A 37 1.00 34.87 -0.74
C ASN A 37 1.96 33.69 -0.56
N PRO A 38 3.26 33.92 -0.31
CA PRO A 38 4.23 32.85 -0.02
C PRO A 38 3.88 31.96 1.18
N ARG A 39 2.93 32.37 2.03
CA ARG A 39 2.43 31.58 3.16
C ARG A 39 1.21 30.71 2.83
N ASP A 40 0.60 30.92 1.67
CA ASP A 40 -0.54 30.14 1.24
C ASP A 40 -0.06 28.73 0.86
N ALA A 41 -0.83 27.72 1.25
CA ALA A 41 -0.57 26.36 0.81
C ALA A 41 -0.69 26.29 -0.72
N PRO A 42 0.24 25.61 -1.43
CA PRO A 42 0.13 25.43 -2.86
C PRO A 42 -1.11 24.59 -3.21
N GLU A 43 -1.77 24.93 -4.31
CA GLU A 43 -2.89 24.17 -4.85
C GLU A 43 -2.35 23.10 -5.80
N PHE A 44 -2.78 21.85 -5.62
CA PHE A 44 -2.39 20.75 -6.49
C PHE A 44 -3.53 20.42 -7.46
N LYS A 45 -3.24 20.47 -8.75
CA LYS A 45 -4.18 20.18 -9.84
C LYS A 45 -3.70 18.97 -10.61
N VAL A 46 -4.62 18.04 -10.88
CA VAL A 46 -4.37 16.88 -11.72
C VAL A 46 -5.31 16.96 -12.93
N PRO A 47 -4.81 16.78 -14.17
CA PRO A 47 -5.66 16.84 -15.36
C PRO A 47 -6.85 15.88 -15.27
N GLU A 48 -8.03 16.31 -15.72
CA GLU A 48 -9.23 15.46 -15.69
C GLU A 48 -9.16 14.30 -16.70
N ASP A 49 -8.32 14.44 -17.72
CA ASP A 49 -8.20 13.51 -18.85
C ASP A 49 -7.31 12.29 -18.55
N HIS A 50 -7.00 12.03 -17.28
CA HIS A 50 -6.25 10.83 -16.91
C HIS A 50 -7.14 9.59 -17.05
N GLU A 51 -6.57 8.52 -17.62
CA GLU A 51 -7.23 7.22 -17.68
C GLU A 51 -7.68 6.78 -16.26
N ASP A 52 -8.94 6.35 -16.11
CA ASP A 52 -9.65 6.10 -14.83
C ASP A 52 -8.89 5.23 -13.81
N TRP A 53 -7.89 4.46 -14.25
CA TRP A 53 -7.08 3.58 -13.40
C TRP A 53 -5.91 4.27 -12.68
N ILE A 54 -5.65 5.55 -12.93
CA ILE A 54 -4.63 6.34 -12.19
C ILE A 54 -5.20 6.94 -10.91
N MET A 55 -6.53 7.01 -10.78
CA MET A 55 -7.23 7.65 -9.66
C MET A 55 -8.12 6.65 -8.93
N PRO A 56 -7.73 6.12 -7.76
CA PRO A 56 -8.64 5.33 -6.95
C PRO A 56 -9.58 6.29 -6.22
N GLY A 57 -10.73 6.59 -6.83
CA GLY A 57 -11.89 7.17 -6.13
C GLY A 57 -12.17 8.67 -6.34
N LYS A 58 -13.33 9.08 -5.81
CA LYS A 58 -13.94 10.43 -5.96
C LYS A 58 -13.06 11.57 -5.46
N ASP A 59 -12.07 11.29 -4.62
CA ASP A 59 -11.22 12.29 -3.98
C ASP A 59 -9.92 12.58 -4.75
N LYS A 60 -9.75 12.04 -5.97
CA LYS A 60 -8.67 12.39 -6.93
C LYS A 60 -7.22 12.23 -6.42
N TRP A 61 -6.98 11.53 -5.31
CA TRP A 61 -5.65 11.29 -4.75
C TRP A 61 -5.52 9.87 -4.20
N PHE A 62 -4.39 9.21 -4.48
CA PHE A 62 -3.94 8.08 -3.67
C PHE A 62 -3.38 8.63 -2.36
N SER A 63 -4.20 8.65 -1.31
CA SER A 63 -3.74 8.95 0.04
C SER A 63 -3.07 7.72 0.62
N ALA A 64 -1.75 7.66 0.47
CA ALA A 64 -0.91 6.75 1.23
C ALA A 64 -0.98 7.13 2.72
N ARG A 65 -1.64 6.31 3.55
CA ARG A 65 -1.53 6.48 5.00
C ARG A 65 -0.10 6.13 5.40
N VAL A 66 0.57 7.05 6.09
CA VAL A 66 1.84 6.77 6.76
C VAL A 66 1.51 6.32 8.18
N PRO A 67 1.82 5.07 8.54
CA PRO A 67 1.58 4.58 9.89
C PRO A 67 2.14 5.49 10.99
N GLN A 68 1.40 5.66 12.08
CA GLN A 68 1.81 6.43 13.26
C GLN A 68 1.97 5.52 14.49
N ALA A 69 2.75 5.96 15.48
CA ALA A 69 3.02 5.19 16.70
C ALA A 69 1.74 4.87 17.50
N GLU A 70 0.75 5.77 17.46
CA GLU A 70 -0.57 5.57 18.06
C GLU A 70 -1.57 4.76 17.21
N ASP A 71 -1.21 4.32 16.00
CA ASP A 71 -2.06 3.40 15.24
C ASP A 71 -2.11 2.05 15.98
N GLY A 72 -3.31 1.67 16.41
CA GLY A 72 -3.56 0.82 17.58
C GLY A 72 -3.15 -0.65 17.55
N CYS A 73 -2.15 -1.06 16.76
CA CYS A 73 -1.67 -2.46 16.68
C CYS A 73 -0.15 -2.55 16.53
N PHE A 74 0.63 -1.80 17.31
CA PHE A 74 2.08 -1.93 17.36
C PHE A 74 2.49 -3.22 18.11
N LEU A 75 3.19 -4.13 17.42
CA LEU A 75 3.52 -5.47 17.95
C LEU A 75 4.38 -5.49 19.20
N GLU A 76 5.30 -4.54 19.40
CA GLU A 76 6.20 -4.60 20.58
C GLU A 76 5.37 -4.57 21.87
N ASN A 77 4.30 -3.77 21.91
CA ASN A 77 3.40 -3.72 23.05
C ASN A 77 2.63 -5.05 23.24
N PHE A 78 2.34 -5.78 22.17
CA PHE A 78 1.61 -7.05 22.25
C PHE A 78 2.47 -8.16 22.86
N TYR A 79 3.74 -8.29 22.45
CA TYR A 79 4.65 -9.30 22.99
C TYR A 79 5.07 -8.98 24.43
N ASP A 80 5.21 -7.71 24.79
CA ASP A 80 5.44 -7.31 26.18
C ASP A 80 4.28 -7.75 27.10
N GLU A 81 3.04 -7.66 26.60
CA GLU A 81 1.84 -8.09 27.32
C GLU A 81 1.58 -9.62 27.22
N ASN A 82 2.05 -10.26 26.14
CA ASN A 82 1.79 -11.67 25.81
C ASN A 82 3.10 -12.36 25.37
N PRO A 83 4.05 -12.61 26.30
CA PRO A 83 5.38 -13.11 25.97
C PRO A 83 5.38 -14.55 25.43
N ASP A 84 4.31 -15.31 25.68
CA ASP A 84 4.16 -16.70 25.22
C ASP A 84 3.22 -16.82 23.99
N ALA A 85 2.91 -15.71 23.31
CA ALA A 85 2.00 -15.74 22.17
C ALA A 85 2.67 -16.24 20.89
N ASP A 86 2.28 -17.45 20.45
CA ASP A 86 2.72 -18.03 19.18
C ASP A 86 2.02 -17.42 17.95
N LEU A 87 0.82 -16.85 18.14
CA LEU A 87 -0.02 -16.26 17.10
C LEU A 87 -0.53 -14.89 17.53
N VAL A 88 -0.30 -13.88 16.69
CA VAL A 88 -0.73 -12.50 16.95
C VAL A 88 -1.72 -12.05 15.88
N PRO A 89 -3.01 -11.84 16.21
CA PRO A 89 -3.97 -11.27 15.28
C PRO A 89 -3.67 -9.78 15.10
N VAL A 90 -3.38 -9.39 13.86
CA VAL A 90 -2.97 -8.02 13.49
C VAL A 90 -3.96 -7.35 12.54
N SER A 91 -5.15 -7.93 12.36
CA SER A 91 -6.30 -7.29 11.72
C SER A 91 -7.59 -7.79 12.36
N ASP A 92 -8.65 -7.00 12.29
CA ASP A 92 -9.99 -7.39 12.76
C ASP A 92 -11.00 -7.09 11.67
N HIS A 93 -11.79 -8.09 11.28
CA HIS A 93 -12.88 -7.96 10.30
C HIS A 93 -13.95 -6.95 10.67
N SER A 94 -14.11 -6.66 11.96
CA SER A 94 -15.22 -5.87 12.46
C SER A 94 -15.11 -4.37 12.19
N ASN A 95 -13.94 -3.89 11.73
CA ASN A 95 -13.68 -2.46 11.67
C ASN A 95 -12.88 -2.04 10.43
N ALA A 96 -13.57 -1.84 9.31
CA ALA A 96 -13.00 -1.48 8.01
C ALA A 96 -12.07 -0.23 8.00
N GLY A 97 -12.09 0.59 9.05
CA GLY A 97 -11.21 1.76 9.20
C GLY A 97 -10.04 1.59 10.18
N LYS A 98 -9.90 0.43 10.85
CA LYS A 98 -8.79 0.19 11.78
C LYS A 98 -7.53 -0.10 11.00
N VAL A 99 -6.46 0.61 11.36
CA VAL A 99 -5.13 0.41 10.78
C VAL A 99 -4.24 -0.25 11.79
N CYS A 100 -3.62 -1.31 11.32
CA CYS A 100 -2.64 -2.08 12.06
C CYS A 100 -1.40 -2.21 11.19
N TRP A 101 -0.23 -2.12 11.78
CA TRP A 101 1.03 -2.26 11.07
C TRP A 101 2.09 -2.80 12.02
N TRP A 102 3.09 -3.46 11.45
CA TRP A 102 4.07 -4.19 12.22
C TRP A 102 5.40 -4.33 11.51
N HIS A 103 6.45 -4.47 12.32
CA HIS A 103 7.76 -4.90 11.84
C HIS A 103 7.80 -6.43 11.80
N MET A 104 8.15 -6.96 10.65
CA MET A 104 8.52 -8.36 10.48
C MET A 104 9.93 -8.60 11.03
N ALA A 105 10.24 -9.85 11.38
CA ALA A 105 11.57 -10.23 11.89
C ALA A 105 12.71 -9.99 10.88
N ASP A 106 12.38 -9.97 9.57
CA ASP A 106 13.31 -9.63 8.48
C ASP A 106 13.54 -8.11 8.29
N GLY A 107 12.92 -7.29 9.15
CA GLY A 107 13.03 -5.83 9.13
C GLY A 107 12.10 -5.12 8.13
N LYS A 108 11.22 -5.85 7.42
CA LYS A 108 10.16 -5.24 6.61
C LYS A 108 9.03 -4.73 7.47
N VAL A 109 8.27 -3.77 6.95
CA VAL A 109 7.07 -3.27 7.60
C VAL A 109 5.85 -3.62 6.77
N LEU A 110 4.90 -4.31 7.37
CA LEU A 110 3.61 -4.60 6.74
C LEU A 110 2.51 -3.87 7.50
N GLY A 111 1.39 -3.59 6.84
CA GLY A 111 0.23 -3.05 7.51
C GLY A 111 -1.05 -3.16 6.70
N VAL A 112 -2.15 -3.29 7.44
CA VAL A 112 -3.51 -3.35 6.90
C VAL A 112 -4.12 -1.96 6.95
N HIS A 113 -4.60 -1.48 5.80
CA HIS A 113 -5.29 -0.20 5.67
C HIS A 113 -6.35 -0.28 4.56
N ASP A 114 -7.59 0.11 4.86
CA ASP A 114 -8.72 0.10 3.93
C ASP A 114 -8.90 -1.24 3.19
N GLY A 115 -8.72 -2.35 3.91
CA GLY A 115 -8.82 -3.70 3.34
C GLY A 115 -7.67 -4.08 2.40
N LEU A 116 -6.56 -3.33 2.40
CA LEU A 116 -5.34 -3.67 1.68
C LEU A 116 -4.26 -4.07 2.67
N LEU A 117 -3.48 -5.10 2.34
CA LEU A 117 -2.21 -5.37 3.00
C LEU A 117 -1.12 -4.71 2.18
N VAL A 118 -0.36 -3.81 2.80
CA VAL A 118 0.64 -2.96 2.16
C VAL A 118 1.98 -3.18 2.84
N GLU A 119 3.05 -3.26 2.05
CA GLU A 119 4.41 -3.17 2.55
C GLU A 119 4.85 -1.71 2.55
N TYR A 120 5.55 -1.30 3.61
CA TYR A 120 6.09 0.03 3.80
C TYR A 120 7.62 -0.03 3.88
N ASP A 121 8.24 1.09 3.54
CA ASP A 121 9.65 1.33 3.75
C ASP A 121 9.92 1.43 5.26
N SER A 122 10.88 0.67 5.77
CA SER A 122 11.10 0.56 7.22
C SER A 122 11.69 1.83 7.85
N GLU A 123 12.32 2.69 7.06
CA GLU A 123 12.90 3.95 7.57
C GLU A 123 11.89 5.09 7.53
N THR A 124 11.14 5.19 6.43
CA THR A 124 10.27 6.35 6.15
C THR A 124 8.80 6.08 6.36
N LEU A 125 8.41 4.80 6.50
CA LEU A 125 7.02 4.33 6.54
C LEU A 125 6.20 4.76 5.31
N ALA A 126 6.87 5.08 4.20
CA ALA A 126 6.22 5.31 2.92
C ALA A 126 5.76 3.98 2.31
N PRO A 127 4.58 3.88 1.71
CA PRO A 127 4.14 2.61 1.11
C PRO A 127 5.00 2.26 -0.10
N LEU A 128 5.45 1.01 -0.14
CA LEU A 128 6.19 0.43 -1.26
C LEU A 128 5.26 -0.25 -2.26
N GLY A 129 4.23 -0.95 -1.79
CA GLY A 129 3.23 -1.54 -2.66
C GLY A 129 2.25 -2.48 -1.96
N ILE A 130 1.27 -2.95 -2.73
CA ILE A 130 0.21 -3.85 -2.27
C ILE A 130 0.74 -5.29 -2.24
N VAL A 131 0.58 -5.95 -1.10
CA VAL A 131 0.85 -7.38 -0.87
C VAL A 131 -0.39 -8.21 -1.18
N LEU A 132 -1.54 -7.82 -0.61
CA LEU A 132 -2.87 -8.40 -0.88
C LEU A 132 -3.87 -7.28 -1.12
N ASP A 133 -4.74 -7.45 -2.12
CA ASP A 133 -5.82 -6.52 -2.40
C ASP A 133 -7.09 -6.80 -1.57
N GLN A 134 -8.09 -5.92 -1.71
CA GLN A 134 -9.34 -5.99 -0.97
C GLN A 134 -10.12 -7.28 -1.23
N SER A 135 -10.10 -7.81 -2.46
CA SER A 135 -10.79 -9.06 -2.79
C SER A 135 -10.09 -10.27 -2.18
N GLU A 136 -8.78 -10.20 -2.00
CA GLU A 136 -8.00 -11.28 -1.40
C GLU A 136 -8.09 -11.30 0.12
N LEU A 137 -8.32 -10.15 0.75
CA LEU A 137 -8.49 -9.99 2.20
C LEU A 137 -9.95 -10.05 2.66
N GLU A 138 -10.91 -9.98 1.74
CA GLU A 138 -12.33 -10.05 2.09
C GLU A 138 -12.64 -11.37 2.82
N GLY A 139 -13.14 -11.25 4.06
CA GLY A 139 -13.45 -12.39 4.92
C GLY A 139 -12.24 -13.18 5.44
N LYS A 140 -11.00 -12.65 5.30
CA LYS A 140 -9.78 -13.20 5.92
C LYS A 140 -9.05 -12.21 6.83
N GLU A 141 -8.60 -12.68 7.98
CA GLU A 141 -7.79 -11.89 8.91
C GLU A 141 -6.31 -12.21 8.75
N ILE A 142 -5.45 -11.26 9.11
CA ILE A 142 -4.00 -11.44 9.14
C ILE A 142 -3.55 -11.81 10.55
N VAL A 143 -2.75 -12.87 10.63
CA VAL A 143 -2.07 -13.32 11.82
C VAL A 143 -0.58 -13.40 11.54
N LEU A 144 0.20 -13.06 12.56
CA LEU A 144 1.63 -13.28 12.58
C LEU A 144 1.95 -14.45 13.47
N ALA A 145 2.89 -15.27 13.03
CA ALA A 145 3.41 -16.40 13.78
C ALA A 145 4.92 -16.31 13.90
N ASP A 146 5.47 -17.07 14.86
CA ASP A 146 6.91 -17.22 15.05
C ASP A 146 7.60 -15.86 15.22
N GLU A 147 7.17 -15.05 16.21
CA GLU A 147 7.75 -13.73 16.51
C GLU A 147 7.79 -12.76 15.29
N GLY A 148 6.82 -12.86 14.38
CA GLY A 148 6.77 -12.03 13.18
C GLY A 148 7.67 -12.51 12.05
N ASN A 149 8.15 -13.76 12.08
CA ASN A 149 8.83 -14.41 10.95
C ASN A 149 7.83 -14.86 9.87
N ILE A 150 6.56 -15.08 10.24
CA ILE A 150 5.55 -15.58 9.32
C ILE A 150 4.33 -14.67 9.36
N ALA A 151 3.90 -14.19 8.19
CA ALA A 151 2.60 -13.55 8.01
C ALA A 151 1.66 -14.49 7.26
N MET A 152 0.41 -14.61 7.69
CA MET A 152 -0.58 -15.44 7.02
C MET A 152 -1.98 -14.86 7.13
N THR A 153 -2.81 -15.15 6.13
CA THR A 153 -4.26 -14.96 6.22
C THR A 153 -4.89 -16.18 6.87
N TYR A 154 -5.91 -15.99 7.71
CA TYR A 154 -6.74 -17.03 8.28
C TYR A 154 -8.22 -16.71 8.11
N TRP A 155 -9.04 -17.73 7.89
CA TRP A 155 -10.50 -17.60 7.80
C TRP A 155 -11.20 -18.89 8.21
N GLU A 156 -12.43 -18.77 8.69
CA GLU A 156 -13.27 -19.91 9.01
C GLU A 156 -13.76 -20.59 7.73
N CYS A 157 -13.66 -21.91 7.66
CA CYS A 157 -14.04 -22.72 6.51
C CYS A 157 -14.61 -24.05 6.99
N GLU A 158 -15.91 -24.29 6.78
CA GLU A 158 -16.60 -25.51 7.25
C GLU A 158 -16.03 -26.81 6.65
N ASP A 159 -15.41 -26.72 5.47
CA ASP A 159 -14.81 -27.86 4.77
C ASP A 159 -13.37 -28.17 5.22
N ALA A 160 -12.76 -27.32 6.06
CA ALA A 160 -11.42 -27.56 6.59
C ALA A 160 -11.45 -28.53 7.78
N GLU A 161 -10.40 -29.34 7.94
CA GLU A 161 -10.32 -30.40 8.96
C GLU A 161 -10.48 -29.87 10.40
N ASP A 162 -9.99 -28.66 10.65
CA ASP A 162 -10.10 -27.95 11.93
C ASP A 162 -11.09 -26.78 11.89
N GLY A 163 -11.92 -26.67 10.83
CA GLY A 163 -12.87 -25.57 10.63
C GLY A 163 -12.23 -24.23 10.25
N VAL A 164 -10.90 -24.19 10.07
CA VAL A 164 -10.13 -23.00 9.72
C VAL A 164 -9.21 -23.31 8.55
N GLN A 165 -9.09 -22.34 7.65
CA GLN A 165 -8.14 -22.40 6.55
C GLN A 165 -7.13 -21.25 6.67
N THR A 166 -5.88 -21.53 6.31
CA THR A 166 -4.79 -20.55 6.35
C THR A 166 -4.10 -20.45 4.99
N ASN A 167 -3.48 -19.31 4.72
CA ASN A 167 -2.61 -19.12 3.58
C ASN A 167 -1.42 -18.24 3.97
N VAL A 168 -0.22 -18.79 3.80
CA VAL A 168 1.05 -18.15 4.16
C VAL A 168 1.41 -17.09 3.11
N ILE A 169 1.80 -15.91 3.58
CA ILE A 169 2.27 -14.82 2.73
C ILE A 169 3.79 -14.92 2.64
N HIS A 170 4.28 -15.34 1.49
CA HIS A 170 5.70 -15.49 1.25
C HIS A 170 6.31 -14.21 0.65
N PRO A 171 7.53 -13.82 1.07
CA PRO A 171 8.28 -12.79 0.38
C PRO A 171 8.71 -13.28 -1.02
N ASN A 172 8.91 -12.33 -1.92
CA ASN A 172 9.52 -12.51 -3.23
C ASN A 172 11.01 -12.87 -3.09
N ASP A 173 11.63 -13.29 -4.21
CA ASP A 173 13.06 -13.62 -4.28
C ASP A 173 14.00 -12.49 -3.80
N ASP A 174 13.54 -11.24 -3.84
CA ASP A 174 14.31 -10.06 -3.37
C ASP A 174 13.97 -9.63 -1.93
N GLY A 175 13.16 -10.42 -1.22
CA GLY A 175 12.72 -10.18 0.15
C GLY A 175 11.59 -9.16 0.30
N SER A 176 11.06 -8.60 -0.79
CA SER A 176 9.83 -7.78 -0.73
C SER A 176 8.59 -8.67 -0.67
N TYR A 177 7.55 -8.24 0.02
CA TYR A 177 6.22 -8.86 0.02
C TYR A 177 5.30 -8.25 -1.04
N TYR A 178 5.50 -6.98 -1.41
CA TYR A 178 4.61 -6.31 -2.37
C TYR A 178 4.69 -6.92 -3.77
N ARG A 179 3.56 -6.87 -4.48
CA ARG A 179 3.47 -7.34 -5.86
C ARG A 179 4.00 -6.30 -6.82
N ARG A 180 4.91 -6.73 -7.69
CA ARG A 180 5.34 -5.92 -8.85
C ARG A 180 4.33 -6.04 -9.97
N PHE A 181 3.42 -5.07 -10.07
CA PHE A 181 2.50 -4.96 -11.20
C PHE A 181 3.27 -4.63 -12.49
N GLN A 182 3.60 -5.67 -13.28
CA GLN A 182 4.13 -5.47 -14.62
C GLN A 182 2.97 -5.20 -15.58
N ARG A 183 2.85 -3.93 -16.00
CA ARG A 183 1.81 -3.42 -16.91
C ARG A 183 1.60 -4.27 -18.18
N ASN A 184 2.63 -4.96 -18.66
CA ASN A 184 2.56 -5.83 -19.84
C ASN A 184 1.87 -7.18 -19.59
N LYS A 185 1.73 -7.63 -18.34
CA LYS A 185 1.09 -8.91 -18.00
C LYS A 185 -0.41 -8.80 -17.74
N LEU A 186 -0.91 -7.64 -17.32
CA LEU A 186 -2.35 -7.38 -17.10
C LEU A 186 -3.20 -7.58 -18.38
N ARG A 187 -2.66 -7.20 -19.55
CA ARG A 187 -3.35 -7.43 -20.83
C ARG A 187 -3.50 -8.90 -21.21
N ARG A 188 -2.66 -9.79 -20.68
CA ARG A 188 -2.69 -11.23 -20.99
C ARG A 188 -3.69 -12.01 -20.16
N THR A 189 -4.15 -11.45 -19.04
CA THR A 189 -5.15 -12.09 -18.16
C THR A 189 -6.58 -11.67 -18.52
N GLN A 190 -6.73 -10.73 -19.45
CA GLN A 190 -8.02 -10.26 -19.99
C GLN A 190 -8.27 -10.70 -21.45
N GLU A 191 -7.41 -11.57 -21.99
CA GLU A 191 -7.65 -12.35 -23.23
C GLU A 191 -7.85 -13.82 -22.86
#